data_AF-A0A524AX12-F1
#
_entry.id   AF-A0A524AX12-F1
#
_cell.length_a   1.000
_cell.length_b   1.000
_cell.length_c   1.000
_cell.angle_alpha   90.00
_cell.angle_beta   90.00
_cell.angle_gamma   90.00
#
_symmetry.space_group_name_H-M   'P 1'
#
loop_
_entity.id
_entity.type
_entity.pdbx_description
1 polymer ?
#
loop_
_entity_poly.entity_id
_entity_poly.type
_entity_poly.pdbx_seq_one_letter_code
_entity_poly.pdbx_strand_id
1 'polypeptide(L)'
;MKKLILILIAVFLSGCFDSGDAQAKGKDGVQLGKATFEKNCISCHGKAGQGLVKDWKAKQADGKFPAPPINGTAHAWHHSPKALLATINNGGVILGGWMPGFKNKLSEDEKQGLLDYIHSLWPTELQQKYDSRFK
;
A
#
# COMPACT_ATOMS: atom_id res chain seq x y z
N MET A 1 36.00 56.09 -30.21
CA MET A 1 36.74 55.56 -29.05
C MET A 1 35.86 54.55 -28.35
N LYS A 2 36.32 53.29 -28.28
CA LYS A 2 35.64 52.12 -27.71
C LYS A 2 35.52 52.24 -26.18
N LYS A 3 34.32 51.99 -25.62
CA LYS A 3 34.11 51.40 -24.28
C LYS A 3 32.81 50.58 -24.36
N LEU A 4 32.90 49.33 -24.80
CA LEU A 4 33.05 48.11 -23.99
C LEU A 4 31.79 47.83 -23.13
N ILE A 5 31.02 46.88 -23.67
CA ILE A 5 29.86 46.19 -23.11
C ILE A 5 30.27 45.47 -21.82
N LEU A 6 29.48 45.59 -20.75
CA LEU A 6 29.42 44.62 -19.67
C LEU A 6 27.95 44.33 -19.37
N ILE A 7 27.42 43.35 -20.11
CA ILE A 7 26.16 42.69 -19.84
C ILE A 7 26.39 41.79 -18.61
N LEU A 8 25.88 42.20 -17.45
CA LEU A 8 25.73 41.33 -16.29
C LEU A 8 24.46 40.50 -16.49
N ILE A 9 24.60 39.35 -17.16
CA ILE A 9 23.60 38.27 -17.09
C ILE A 9 23.80 37.61 -15.73
N ALA A 10 22.99 37.99 -14.75
CA ALA A 10 22.76 37.17 -13.57
C ALA A 10 21.81 36.05 -13.98
N VAL A 11 22.36 34.90 -14.35
CA VAL A 11 21.59 33.65 -14.47
C VAL A 11 21.16 33.26 -13.06
N PHE A 12 19.94 33.65 -12.66
CA PHE A 12 19.27 33.01 -11.54
C PHE A 12 18.75 31.65 -12.02
N LEU A 13 19.52 30.59 -11.74
CA LEU A 13 18.99 29.22 -11.70
C LEU A 13 17.98 29.16 -10.55
N SER A 14 16.72 29.50 -10.81
CA SER A 14 15.60 29.07 -9.96
C SER A 14 15.35 27.59 -10.20
N GLY A 15 16.22 26.75 -9.63
CA GLY A 15 15.94 25.34 -9.43
C GLY A 15 14.94 25.20 -8.29
N CYS A 16 13.64 25.28 -8.61
CA CYS A 16 12.62 24.79 -7.70
C CYS A 16 12.68 23.26 -7.73
N PHE A 17 13.30 22.67 -6.71
CA PHE A 17 13.14 21.27 -6.38
C PHE A 17 11.66 21.04 -6.07
N ASP A 18 10.95 20.42 -7.00
CA ASP A 18 9.63 19.87 -6.72
C ASP A 18 9.81 18.59 -5.88
N SER A 19 9.87 18.78 -4.57
CA SER A 19 9.80 17.69 -3.59
C SER A 19 8.37 17.50 -3.05
N GLY A 20 7.40 18.24 -3.61
CA GLY A 20 6.01 18.24 -3.16
C GLY A 20 5.22 17.04 -3.69
N ASP A 21 5.43 16.67 -4.95
CA ASP A 21 4.60 15.68 -5.64
C ASP A 21 4.75 14.25 -5.08
N ALA A 22 5.96 13.84 -4.69
CA ALA A 22 6.20 12.51 -4.15
C ALA A 22 5.61 12.32 -2.73
N GLN A 23 5.70 13.35 -1.89
CA GLN A 23 5.16 13.30 -0.53
C GLN A 23 3.64 13.50 -0.51
N ALA A 24 3.09 14.32 -1.42
CA ALA A 24 1.65 14.48 -1.62
C ALA A 24 1.03 13.17 -2.09
N LYS A 25 1.59 12.54 -3.14
CA LYS A 25 1.09 11.27 -3.67
C LYS A 25 1.10 10.14 -2.63
N GLY A 26 2.11 10.09 -1.75
CA GLY A 26 2.17 9.09 -0.68
C GLY A 26 1.10 9.26 0.40
N LYS A 27 0.81 10.50 0.84
CA LYS A 27 -0.27 10.78 1.81
C LYS A 27 -1.65 10.56 1.19
N ASP A 28 -1.83 10.98 -0.05
CA ASP A 28 -3.08 10.81 -0.79
C ASP A 28 -3.35 9.33 -1.08
N GLY A 29 -2.31 8.55 -1.42
CA GLY A 29 -2.39 7.10 -1.64
C GLY A 29 -2.83 6.33 -0.40
N VAL A 30 -2.24 6.61 0.78
CA VAL A 30 -2.65 5.98 2.04
C VAL A 30 -4.10 6.32 2.40
N GLN A 31 -4.53 7.56 2.17
CA GLN A 31 -5.89 7.99 2.50
C GLN A 31 -6.93 7.37 1.57
N LEU A 32 -6.66 7.30 0.25
CA LEU A 32 -7.46 6.55 -0.71
C LEU A 32 -7.53 5.07 -0.31
N GLY A 33 -6.38 4.47 -0.02
CA GLY A 33 -6.26 3.09 0.41
C GLY A 33 -7.09 2.76 1.64
N LYS A 34 -7.06 3.62 2.65
CA LYS A 34 -7.89 3.49 3.86
C LYS A 34 -9.38 3.47 3.53
N ALA A 35 -9.85 4.41 2.70
CA ALA A 35 -11.26 4.45 2.29
C ALA A 35 -11.67 3.20 1.49
N THR A 36 -10.81 2.75 0.56
CA THR A 36 -11.02 1.50 -0.19
C THR A 36 -11.04 0.29 0.75
N PHE A 37 -10.15 0.24 1.74
CA PHE A 37 -10.08 -0.85 2.71
C PHE A 37 -11.33 -0.93 3.59
N GLU A 38 -11.79 0.21 4.10
CA GLU A 38 -13.00 0.32 4.93
C GLU A 38 -14.24 -0.15 4.15
N LYS A 39 -14.32 0.15 2.86
CA LYS A 39 -15.45 -0.27 2.02
C LYS A 39 -15.43 -1.75 1.66
N ASN A 40 -14.24 -2.34 1.46
CA ASN A 40 -14.11 -3.62 0.78
C ASN A 40 -13.49 -4.76 1.61
N CYS A 41 -12.70 -4.46 2.64
CA CYS A 41 -11.81 -5.44 3.28
C CYS A 41 -12.09 -5.64 4.77
N ILE A 42 -12.62 -4.61 5.45
CA ILE A 42 -12.81 -4.57 6.91
C ILE A 42 -13.69 -5.72 7.44
N SER A 43 -14.69 -6.16 6.66
CA SER A 43 -15.64 -7.19 7.06
C SER A 43 -15.00 -8.55 7.31
N CYS A 44 -13.77 -8.76 6.82
CA CYS A 44 -13.02 -10.00 7.00
C CYS A 44 -11.70 -9.77 7.74
N HIS A 45 -10.98 -8.69 7.40
CA HIS A 45 -9.66 -8.41 7.96
C HIS A 45 -9.68 -7.52 9.21
N GLY A 46 -10.83 -6.97 9.61
CA GLY A 46 -10.94 -6.07 10.76
C GLY A 46 -10.45 -4.64 10.48
N LYS A 47 -10.87 -3.68 11.33
CA LYS A 47 -10.69 -2.23 11.10
C LYS A 47 -9.24 -1.79 10.88
N ALA A 48 -8.31 -2.46 11.55
CA ALA A 48 -6.88 -2.18 11.47
C ALA A 48 -6.12 -3.41 10.94
N GLY A 49 -6.77 -4.26 10.12
CA GLY A 49 -6.12 -5.43 9.52
C GLY A 49 -5.75 -6.53 10.52
N GLN A 50 -6.32 -6.55 11.72
CA GLN A 50 -5.98 -7.49 12.79
C GLN A 50 -6.65 -8.87 12.70
N GLY A 51 -7.53 -9.07 11.72
CA GLY A 51 -8.44 -10.22 11.65
C GLY A 51 -9.63 -10.10 12.61
N LEU A 52 -10.56 -11.04 12.51
CA LEU A 52 -11.75 -11.09 13.38
C LEU A 52 -11.66 -12.15 14.49
N VAL A 53 -10.68 -13.05 14.40
CA VAL A 53 -10.49 -14.13 15.37
C VAL A 53 -9.01 -14.26 15.72
N LYS A 54 -8.75 -14.71 16.95
CA LYS A 54 -7.38 -14.88 17.47
C LYS A 54 -6.64 -16.02 16.76
N ASP A 55 -7.29 -17.17 16.62
CA ASP A 55 -6.69 -18.36 15.99
C ASP A 55 -7.02 -18.45 14.50
N TRP A 56 -6.47 -17.53 13.72
CA TRP A 56 -6.67 -17.47 12.26
C TRP A 56 -6.04 -18.66 11.50
N LYS A 57 -5.23 -19.48 12.20
CA LYS A 57 -4.59 -20.66 11.65
C LYS A 57 -5.42 -21.93 11.82
N ALA A 58 -6.53 -21.88 12.54
CA ALA A 58 -7.48 -22.97 12.67
C ALA A 58 -8.67 -22.77 11.74
N LYS A 59 -9.23 -23.87 11.24
CA LYS A 59 -10.49 -23.85 10.48
C LYS A 59 -11.65 -23.54 11.42
N GLN A 60 -12.60 -22.75 10.93
CA GLN A 60 -13.86 -22.46 11.61
C GLN A 60 -14.83 -23.63 11.45
N ALA A 61 -16.00 -23.54 12.09
CA ALA A 61 -17.05 -24.56 12.03
C ALA A 61 -17.54 -24.85 10.59
N ASP A 62 -17.43 -23.87 9.68
CA ASP A 62 -17.76 -24.02 8.25
C ASP A 62 -16.62 -24.64 7.41
N GLY A 63 -15.52 -25.06 8.06
CA GLY A 63 -14.35 -25.66 7.44
C GLY A 63 -13.39 -24.68 6.75
N LYS A 64 -13.67 -23.37 6.79
CA LYS A 64 -12.82 -22.34 6.16
C LYS A 64 -11.81 -21.77 7.15
N PHE A 65 -10.67 -21.33 6.62
CA PHE A 65 -9.78 -20.48 7.39
C PHE A 65 -10.33 -19.05 7.47
N PRO A 66 -10.23 -18.39 8.63
CA PRO A 66 -10.48 -16.95 8.76
C PRO A 66 -9.54 -16.15 7.84
N ALA A 67 -9.94 -14.93 7.50
CA ALA A 67 -9.02 -14.01 6.85
C ALA A 67 -7.84 -13.71 7.80
N PRO A 68 -6.59 -13.87 7.35
CA PRO A 68 -5.44 -13.67 8.22
C PRO A 68 -5.27 -12.19 8.58
N PRO A 69 -4.64 -11.88 9.73
CA PRO A 69 -4.17 -10.54 10.01
C PRO A 69 -3.20 -10.07 8.91
N ILE A 70 -3.31 -8.82 8.52
CA ILE A 70 -2.50 -8.16 7.49
C ILE A 70 -1.83 -6.89 8.03
N ASN A 71 -1.92 -6.65 9.34
CA ASN A 71 -1.30 -5.53 10.06
C ASN A 71 0.11 -5.83 10.60
N GLY A 72 0.81 -6.79 10.00
CA GLY A 72 2.17 -7.17 10.39
C GLY A 72 2.27 -8.24 11.47
N THR A 73 1.15 -8.63 12.10
CA THR A 73 1.14 -9.73 13.10
C THR A 73 1.12 -11.14 12.50
N ALA A 74 0.90 -11.23 11.18
CA ALA A 74 1.04 -12.47 10.41
C ALA A 74 2.00 -12.24 9.23
N HIS A 75 1.92 -13.08 8.19
CA HIS A 75 3.01 -13.24 7.23
C HIS A 75 2.93 -12.35 5.97
N ALA A 76 1.98 -11.42 5.88
CA ALA A 76 1.77 -10.61 4.67
C ALA A 76 3.04 -9.84 4.23
N TRP A 77 3.80 -9.30 5.18
CA TRP A 77 5.02 -8.53 4.94
C TRP A 77 6.19 -9.36 4.35
N HIS A 78 6.09 -10.68 4.27
CA HIS A 78 7.10 -11.50 3.59
C HIS A 78 6.97 -11.47 2.06
N HIS A 79 5.84 -11.02 1.53
CA HIS A 79 5.49 -11.05 0.11
C HIS A 79 5.80 -9.73 -0.59
N SER A 80 6.27 -9.79 -1.84
CA SER A 80 6.56 -8.58 -2.64
C SER A 80 5.28 -7.80 -2.98
N PRO A 81 5.37 -6.50 -3.32
CA PRO A 81 4.21 -5.71 -3.73
C PRO A 81 3.46 -6.35 -4.90
N LYS A 82 4.19 -6.93 -5.87
CA LYS A 82 3.62 -7.67 -7.00
C LYS A 82 2.82 -8.89 -6.55
N ALA A 83 3.31 -9.65 -5.57
CA ALA A 83 2.61 -10.81 -5.03
C ALA A 83 1.34 -10.39 -4.26
N LEU A 84 1.43 -9.35 -3.42
CA LEU A 84 0.27 -8.79 -2.72
C LEU A 84 -0.79 -8.28 -3.69
N LEU A 85 -0.39 -7.55 -4.74
CA LEU A 85 -1.29 -7.08 -5.79
C LEU A 85 -1.94 -8.25 -6.55
N ALA A 86 -1.20 -9.32 -6.83
CA ALA A 86 -1.75 -10.53 -7.44
C ALA A 86 -2.81 -11.18 -6.53
N THR A 87 -2.57 -11.23 -5.21
CA THR A 87 -3.57 -11.70 -4.24
C THR A 87 -4.83 -10.82 -4.23
N ILE A 88 -4.68 -9.49 -4.25
CA ILE A 88 -5.83 -8.57 -4.34
C ILE A 88 -6.61 -8.78 -5.64
N ASN A 89 -5.91 -8.90 -6.77
CA ASN A 89 -6.54 -9.07 -8.08
C ASN A 89 -7.30 -10.40 -8.20
N ASN A 90 -6.68 -11.50 -7.77
CA ASN A 90 -7.19 -12.85 -8.02
C ASN A 90 -8.03 -13.40 -6.86
N GLY A 91 -7.90 -12.85 -5.66
CA GLY A 91 -8.51 -13.39 -4.46
C GLY A 91 -7.91 -14.72 -4.02
N GLY A 92 -8.58 -15.38 -3.07
CA GLY A 92 -8.17 -16.66 -2.48
C GLY A 92 -8.99 -17.86 -2.95
N VAL A 93 -10.07 -17.66 -3.72
CA VAL A 93 -11.03 -18.73 -4.09
C VAL A 93 -10.34 -19.87 -4.85
N ILE A 94 -9.45 -19.55 -5.79
CA ILE A 94 -8.70 -20.56 -6.56
C ILE A 94 -7.73 -21.39 -5.71
N LEU A 95 -7.40 -20.92 -4.50
CA LEU A 95 -6.51 -21.59 -3.55
C LEU A 95 -7.29 -22.27 -2.40
N GLY A 96 -8.62 -22.39 -2.51
CA GLY A 96 -9.49 -22.95 -1.47
C GLY A 96 -9.84 -21.97 -0.34
N GLY A 97 -9.46 -20.69 -0.47
CA GLY A 97 -9.94 -19.61 0.38
C GLY A 97 -11.27 -19.03 -0.10
N TRP A 98 -11.65 -17.89 0.46
CA TRP A 98 -12.91 -17.22 0.12
C TRP A 98 -12.78 -15.70 -0.06
N MET A 99 -11.55 -15.18 -0.03
CA MET A 99 -11.28 -13.79 -0.39
C MET A 99 -11.67 -13.56 -1.86
N PRO A 100 -12.56 -12.61 -2.16
CA PRO A 100 -12.94 -12.32 -3.54
C PRO A 100 -11.79 -11.66 -4.30
N GLY A 101 -11.75 -11.84 -5.62
CA GLY A 101 -10.85 -11.09 -6.50
C GLY A 101 -11.39 -9.69 -6.80
N PHE A 102 -10.48 -8.72 -6.88
CA PHE A 102 -10.78 -7.30 -7.09
C PHE A 102 -10.27 -6.74 -8.43
N LYS A 103 -9.69 -7.57 -9.31
CA LYS A 103 -9.05 -7.14 -10.57
C LYS A 103 -9.88 -6.14 -11.39
N ASN A 104 -11.18 -6.42 -11.54
CA ASN A 104 -12.10 -5.59 -12.33
C ASN A 104 -13.08 -4.81 -11.44
N LYS A 105 -12.82 -4.73 -10.13
CA LYS A 105 -13.70 -4.07 -9.15
C LYS A 105 -13.09 -2.81 -8.56
N LEU A 106 -11.77 -2.70 -8.59
CA LEU A 106 -10.99 -1.58 -8.10
C LEU A 106 -10.10 -1.04 -9.22
N SER A 107 -9.93 0.27 -9.26
CA SER A 107 -8.95 0.94 -10.11
C SER A 107 -7.50 0.60 -9.68
N GLU A 108 -6.52 0.91 -10.54
CA GLU A 108 -5.11 0.72 -10.18
C GLU A 108 -4.70 1.61 -9.00
N ASP A 109 -5.20 2.84 -8.92
CA ASP A 109 -4.90 3.76 -7.80
C ASP A 109 -5.50 3.26 -6.48
N GLU A 110 -6.71 2.71 -6.49
CA GLU A 110 -7.30 2.08 -5.30
C GLU A 110 -6.50 0.86 -4.85
N LYS A 111 -6.02 0.03 -5.80
CA LYS A 111 -5.20 -1.14 -5.49
C LYS A 111 -3.82 -0.75 -4.96
N GLN A 112 -3.18 0.25 -5.54
CA GLN A 112 -1.93 0.77 -5.02
C GLN A 112 -2.12 1.40 -3.63
N GLY A 113 -3.16 2.22 -3.47
CA GLY A 113 -3.52 2.79 -2.17
C GLY A 113 -3.77 1.72 -1.11
N LEU A 114 -4.42 0.59 -1.45
CA LEU A 114 -4.56 -0.54 -0.54
C LEU A 114 -3.21 -1.08 -0.06
N LEU A 115 -2.23 -1.22 -0.95
CA LEU A 115 -0.88 -1.65 -0.55
C LEU A 115 -0.22 -0.64 0.38
N ASP A 116 -0.33 0.65 0.05
CA ASP A 116 0.24 1.74 0.86
C ASP A 116 -0.40 1.81 2.25
N TYR A 117 -1.73 1.67 2.32
CA TYR A 117 -2.47 1.62 3.59
C TYR A 117 -2.13 0.37 4.40
N ILE A 118 -2.09 -0.82 3.80
CA ILE A 118 -1.70 -2.06 4.50
C ILE A 118 -0.28 -1.94 5.06
N HIS A 119 0.65 -1.41 4.27
CA HIS A 119 2.01 -1.13 4.72
C HIS A 119 2.02 -0.17 5.93
N SER A 120 1.19 0.89 5.90
CA SER A 120 1.06 1.84 7.02
C SER A 120 0.54 1.23 8.32
N LEU A 121 -0.13 0.07 8.27
CA LEU A 121 -0.63 -0.63 9.46
C LEU A 121 0.46 -1.41 10.20
N TRP A 122 1.64 -1.61 9.60
CA TRP A 122 2.69 -2.42 10.19
C TRP A 122 3.49 -1.64 11.24
N PRO A 123 4.05 -2.32 12.25
CA PRO A 123 5.08 -1.74 13.11
C PRO A 123 6.21 -1.09 12.30
N THR A 124 6.76 0.02 12.78
CA THR A 124 7.78 0.81 12.07
C THR A 124 8.99 -0.03 11.67
N GLU A 125 9.40 -0.99 12.51
CA GLU A 125 10.51 -1.89 12.23
C GLU A 125 10.21 -2.82 11.04
N LEU A 126 8.95 -3.27 10.90
CA LEU A 126 8.53 -4.07 9.75
C LEU A 126 8.41 -3.23 8.48
N GLN A 127 7.96 -1.99 8.57
CA GLN A 127 7.95 -1.06 7.43
C GLN A 127 9.37 -0.86 6.90
N GLN A 128 10.32 -0.53 7.77
CA GLN A 128 11.73 -0.34 7.39
C GLN A 128 12.32 -1.60 6.74
N LYS A 129 12.06 -2.78 7.33
CA LYS A 129 12.53 -4.06 6.79
C LYS A 129 11.91 -4.36 5.42
N TYR A 130 10.62 -4.10 5.24
CA TYR A 130 9.92 -4.30 3.98
C TYR A 130 10.47 -3.37 2.90
N ASP A 131 10.60 -2.09 3.23
CA ASP A 131 11.11 -1.05 2.34
C ASP A 131 12.53 -1.38 1.90
N SER A 132 13.44 -1.76 2.81
CA SER A 132 14.80 -2.17 2.43
C SER A 132 14.88 -3.37 1.47
N ARG A 133 13.80 -4.15 1.38
CA ARG A 133 13.74 -5.37 0.58
C ARG A 133 13.08 -5.15 -0.78
N PHE A 134 12.11 -4.23 -0.84
CA PHE A 134 11.19 -4.13 -1.98
C PHE A 134 11.04 -2.70 -2.55
N LYS A 135 11.61 -1.68 -1.89
CA LYS A 135 11.71 -0.31 -2.42
C LYS A 135 13.17 0.02 -2.69
#